data_AF-A0A7W7L5Q2-F1
#
_entry.id   AF-A0A7W7L5Q2-F1
#
_cell.length_a   1.000
_cell.length_b   1.000
_cell.length_c   1.000
_cell.angle_alpha   90.00
_cell.angle_beta   90.00
_cell.angle_gamma   90.00
#
_symmetry.space_group_name_H-M   'P 1'
#
loop_
_entity.id
_entity.type
_entity.pdbx_description
1 polymer ?
#
loop_
_entity_poly.entity_id
_entity_poly.type
_entity_poly.pdbx_seq_one_letter_code
_entity_poly.pdbx_strand_id
1 'polypeptide(L)'
;MFTRVPVDRADVFERQTGTAEAVIEAAYFQLFLLAVLAGIATGARDTAAELVRRRTRTFNTGSGARYRDDPLIQEAVGRIASTAFSVTATVLHAADALDAAIAAVDEARADRRGGGGDAEQDLALEIYAAELAVEQAQVTVPEAAIRATSELFHAGGASHTRAGKALDRFWRNAQTVATHNPIPFRARSVGDWFVNGTLPEGLNAIGDAPGAATTGAGGEGAAGAEGTAAQGDPR
;
A
#
# COMPACT_ATOMS: atom_id res chain seq x y z
N MET A 1 13.94 -15.73 13.38
CA MET A 1 15.41 -15.87 13.25
C MET A 1 15.68 -17.13 12.47
N PHE A 2 16.33 -17.03 11.31
CA PHE A 2 16.74 -18.18 10.51
C PHE A 2 18.23 -18.42 10.77
N THR A 3 18.61 -19.64 11.18
CA THR A 3 20.02 -19.99 11.45
C THR A 3 20.36 -21.26 10.69
N ARG A 4 21.21 -21.16 9.65
CA ARG A 4 21.62 -22.28 8.77
C ARG A 4 20.45 -23.16 8.32
N VAL A 5 19.33 -22.53 7.96
CA VAL A 5 18.16 -23.24 7.45
C VAL A 5 18.49 -23.71 6.03
N PRO A 6 18.42 -25.02 5.73
CA PRO A 6 18.63 -25.51 4.37
C PRO A 6 17.51 -24.99 3.47
N VAL A 7 17.88 -24.55 2.26
CA VAL A 7 16.96 -24.15 1.20
C VAL A 7 17.27 -25.01 -0.01
N ASP A 8 16.27 -25.72 -0.53
CA ASP A 8 16.45 -26.51 -1.75
C ASP A 8 16.68 -25.57 -2.93
N ARG A 9 17.49 -25.99 -3.91
CA ARG A 9 17.70 -25.20 -5.13
C ARG A 9 16.39 -24.94 -5.88
N ALA A 10 15.43 -25.87 -5.82
CA ALA A 10 14.11 -25.70 -6.42
C ALA A 10 13.28 -24.58 -5.78
N ASP A 11 13.59 -24.18 -4.54
CA ASP A 11 12.91 -23.10 -3.82
C ASP A 11 13.62 -21.73 -4.01
N VAL A 12 14.67 -21.67 -4.84
CA VAL A 12 15.42 -20.45 -5.12
C VAL A 12 14.86 -19.78 -6.39
N PHE A 13 14.24 -18.62 -6.22
CA PHE A 13 13.75 -17.80 -7.32
C PHE A 13 14.77 -16.70 -7.66
N GLU A 14 15.35 -16.76 -8.86
CA GLU A 14 16.25 -15.72 -9.37
C GLU A 14 15.44 -14.53 -9.91
N ARG A 15 15.15 -13.56 -9.04
CA ARG A 15 14.52 -12.30 -9.47
C ARG A 15 15.51 -11.44 -10.25
N GLN A 16 15.17 -11.11 -11.49
CA GLN A 16 15.94 -10.19 -12.32
C GLN A 16 15.16 -8.88 -12.47
N THR A 17 15.79 -7.78 -12.07
CA THR A 17 15.22 -6.43 -12.21
C THR A 17 14.92 -6.12 -13.68
N GLY A 18 13.78 -5.49 -13.95
CA GLY A 18 13.36 -5.10 -15.29
C GLY A 18 12.72 -6.22 -16.11
N THR A 19 12.60 -7.44 -15.55
CA THR A 19 11.79 -8.50 -16.17
C THR A 19 10.30 -8.23 -15.96
N ALA A 20 9.48 -8.74 -16.88
CA ALA A 20 8.02 -8.66 -16.81
C ALA A 20 7.48 -9.21 -15.48
N GLU A 21 8.04 -10.35 -15.03
CA GLU A 21 7.69 -11.00 -13.78
C GLU A 21 7.96 -10.09 -12.57
N ALA A 22 9.12 -9.43 -12.53
CA ALA A 22 9.49 -8.55 -11.42
C ALA A 22 8.58 -7.32 -11.33
N VAL A 23 8.22 -6.72 -12.47
CA VAL A 23 7.33 -5.54 -12.51
C VAL A 23 5.90 -5.92 -12.10
N ILE A 24 5.35 -6.99 -12.68
CA ILE A 24 3.99 -7.47 -12.36
C ILE A 24 3.88 -7.89 -10.90
N GLU A 25 4.88 -8.60 -10.35
CA GLU A 25 4.88 -9.03 -8.95
C GLU A 25 4.84 -7.83 -7.99
N ALA A 26 5.66 -6.80 -8.24
CA ALA A 26 5.67 -5.58 -7.44
C ALA A 26 4.32 -4.84 -7.49
N ALA A 27 3.77 -4.69 -8.70
CA ALA A 27 2.45 -4.07 -8.92
C ALA A 27 1.33 -4.86 -8.21
N TYR A 28 1.35 -6.19 -8.28
CA TYR A 28 0.38 -7.07 -7.62
C TYR A 28 0.37 -6.88 -6.09
N PHE A 29 1.54 -6.92 -5.44
CA PHE A 29 1.59 -6.77 -3.99
C PHE A 29 1.10 -5.39 -3.53
N GLN A 30 1.40 -4.35 -4.31
CA GLN A 30 0.89 -3.02 -4.02
C GLN A 30 -0.64 -2.94 -4.22
N LEU A 31 -1.16 -3.49 -5.32
CA LEU A 31 -2.59 -3.55 -5.59
C LEU A 31 -3.35 -4.28 -4.47
N PHE A 32 -2.78 -5.35 -3.92
CA PHE A 32 -3.37 -6.06 -2.78
C PHE A 32 -3.60 -5.14 -1.57
N LEU A 33 -2.62 -4.31 -1.21
CA LEU A 33 -2.77 -3.34 -0.12
C LEU A 33 -3.84 -2.29 -0.44
N LEU A 34 -3.93 -1.84 -1.70
CA LEU A 34 -4.97 -0.91 -2.14
C LEU A 34 -6.37 -1.53 -2.08
N ALA A 35 -6.51 -2.81 -2.43
CA ALA A 35 -7.76 -3.56 -2.28
C ALA A 35 -8.20 -3.68 -0.82
N VAL A 36 -7.25 -3.87 0.11
CA VAL A 36 -7.53 -3.83 1.56
C VAL A 36 -8.06 -2.44 1.97
N LEU A 37 -7.45 -1.36 1.49
CA LEU A 37 -7.92 0.01 1.76
C LEU A 37 -9.31 0.27 1.20
N ALA A 38 -9.62 -0.23 0.00
CA ALA A 38 -10.96 -0.15 -0.58
C ALA A 38 -12.00 -0.91 0.26
N GLY A 39 -11.65 -2.10 0.75
CA GLY A 39 -12.49 -2.87 1.68
C GLY A 39 -12.74 -2.13 3.00
N ILE A 40 -11.71 -1.48 3.55
CA ILE A 40 -11.83 -0.67 4.77
C ILE A 40 -12.77 0.54 4.56
N ALA A 41 -12.60 1.28 3.46
CA ALA A 41 -13.46 2.42 3.13
C ALA A 41 -14.93 1.99 2.94
N THR A 42 -15.14 0.87 2.24
CA THR A 42 -16.46 0.25 2.03
C THR A 42 -17.09 -0.19 3.36
N GLY A 43 -16.32 -0.83 4.23
CA GLY A 43 -16.77 -1.22 5.57
C GLY A 43 -17.14 -0.03 6.46
N ALA A 44 -16.41 1.08 6.35
CA ALA A 44 -16.73 2.33 7.04
C ALA A 44 -18.06 2.92 6.53
N ARG A 45 -18.26 2.98 5.21
CA ARG A 45 -19.55 3.38 4.59
C ARG A 45 -20.72 2.56 5.15
N ASP A 46 -20.63 1.24 5.06
CA ASP A 46 -21.73 0.36 5.47
C ASP A 46 -22.03 0.48 6.96
N THR A 47 -20.98 0.57 7.77
CA THR A 47 -21.12 0.78 9.21
C THR A 47 -21.78 2.13 9.53
N ALA A 48 -21.38 3.20 8.85
CA ALA A 48 -21.97 4.52 9.04
C ALA A 48 -23.46 4.53 8.68
N ALA A 49 -23.82 3.98 7.52
CA ALA A 49 -25.19 3.88 7.06
C ALA A 49 -26.07 3.08 8.05
N GLU A 50 -25.57 1.95 8.55
CA GLU A 50 -26.30 1.11 9.48
C GLU A 50 -26.47 1.76 10.86
N LEU A 51 -25.45 2.45 11.37
CA LEU A 51 -25.52 3.16 12.64
C LEU A 51 -26.51 4.34 12.57
N VAL A 52 -26.53 5.08 11.46
CA VAL A 52 -27.51 6.15 11.21
C VAL A 52 -28.93 5.58 11.11
N ARG A 53 -29.12 4.48 10.36
CA ARG A 53 -30.43 3.84 10.15
C ARG A 53 -31.08 3.40 11.46
N ARG A 54 -30.29 2.84 12.38
CA ARG A 54 -30.77 2.34 13.69
C ARG A 54 -30.93 3.43 14.75
N ARG A 55 -30.40 4.63 14.53
CA ARG A 55 -30.37 5.67 15.56
C ARG A 55 -31.73 6.32 15.74
N THR A 56 -32.21 6.33 16.98
CA THR A 56 -33.47 6.96 17.38
C THR A 56 -33.30 8.30 18.11
N ARG A 57 -32.15 8.53 18.78
CA ARG A 57 -31.85 9.79 19.47
C ARG A 57 -31.45 10.91 18.51
N THR A 58 -32.07 12.06 18.65
CA THR A 58 -31.82 13.28 17.88
C THR A 58 -31.09 14.33 18.73
N PHE A 59 -30.55 15.38 18.11
CA PHE A 59 -30.02 16.55 18.81
C PHE A 59 -31.02 17.71 18.73
N ASN A 60 -31.10 18.52 19.78
CA ASN A 60 -31.96 19.71 19.83
C ASN A 60 -31.52 20.81 18.84
N THR A 61 -30.27 20.78 18.38
CA THR A 61 -29.74 21.68 17.35
C THR A 61 -29.90 21.14 15.92
N GLY A 62 -30.43 19.93 15.75
CA GLY A 62 -30.71 19.35 14.44
C GLY A 62 -32.07 19.77 13.88
N SER A 63 -32.47 19.15 12.76
CA SER A 63 -33.78 19.41 12.13
C SER A 63 -35.00 18.96 12.96
N GLY A 64 -34.78 18.26 14.07
CA GLY A 64 -35.81 17.58 14.84
C GLY A 64 -36.26 16.23 14.25
N ALA A 65 -35.86 15.92 13.01
CA ALA A 65 -36.12 14.64 12.36
C ALA A 65 -35.25 13.52 12.95
N ARG A 66 -35.65 12.26 12.69
CA ARG A 66 -34.77 11.11 12.95
C ARG A 66 -33.50 11.24 12.13
N TYR A 67 -32.39 10.72 12.64
CA TYR A 67 -31.09 10.79 11.96
C TYR A 67 -31.11 10.32 10.51
N ARG A 68 -31.79 9.21 10.23
CA ARG A 68 -31.92 8.67 8.87
C ARG A 68 -32.68 9.60 7.91
N ASP A 69 -33.49 10.50 8.46
CA ASP A 69 -34.38 11.43 7.75
C ASP A 69 -33.80 12.87 7.78
N ASP A 70 -32.68 13.10 8.48
CA ASP A 70 -32.03 14.41 8.57
C ASP A 70 -31.08 14.63 7.37
N PRO A 71 -31.28 15.69 6.56
CA PRO A 71 -30.51 15.90 5.32
C PRO A 71 -29.01 16.12 5.57
N LEU A 72 -28.60 16.69 6.71
CA LEU A 72 -27.18 16.88 7.02
C LEU A 72 -26.49 15.56 7.39
N ILE A 73 -27.24 14.64 8.01
CA ILE A 73 -26.73 13.30 8.29
C ILE A 73 -26.67 12.46 7.00
N GLN A 74 -27.67 12.58 6.12
CA GLN A 74 -27.64 11.95 4.81
C GLN A 74 -26.48 12.45 3.95
N GLU A 75 -26.20 13.77 3.98
CA GLU A 75 -25.02 14.38 3.35
C GLU A 75 -23.72 13.73 3.84
N ALA A 76 -23.54 13.62 5.16
CA ALA A 76 -22.33 13.06 5.75
C ALA A 76 -22.12 11.59 5.35
N VAL A 77 -23.19 10.78 5.34
CA VAL A 77 -23.12 9.38 4.86
C VAL A 77 -22.87 9.34 3.35
N GLY A 78 -23.45 10.27 2.59
CA GLY A 78 -23.24 10.42 1.15
C GLY A 78 -21.78 10.68 0.79
N ARG A 79 -21.08 11.57 1.51
CA ARG A 79 -19.64 11.81 1.30
C ARG A 79 -18.76 10.59 1.54
N ILE A 80 -19.05 9.82 2.60
CA ILE A 80 -18.35 8.56 2.89
C ILE A 80 -18.59 7.57 1.75
N ALA A 81 -19.85 7.44 1.30
CA ALA A 81 -20.21 6.54 0.21
C ALA A 81 -19.54 6.91 -1.11
N SER A 82 -19.54 8.19 -1.48
CA SER A 82 -18.86 8.68 -2.69
C SER A 82 -17.35 8.48 -2.62
N THR A 83 -16.74 8.71 -1.46
CA THR A 83 -15.30 8.46 -1.27
C THR A 83 -14.98 6.97 -1.42
N ALA A 84 -15.76 6.09 -0.79
CA ALA A 84 -15.59 4.64 -0.93
C ALA A 84 -15.79 4.16 -2.37
N PHE A 85 -16.75 4.75 -3.10
CA PHE A 85 -16.95 4.49 -4.52
C PHE A 85 -15.71 4.88 -5.34
N SER A 86 -15.19 6.10 -5.17
CA SER A 86 -13.99 6.54 -5.89
C SER A 86 -12.79 5.64 -5.60
N VAL A 87 -12.55 5.30 -4.32
CA VAL A 87 -11.47 4.38 -3.95
C VAL A 87 -11.64 3.02 -4.64
N THR A 88 -12.84 2.45 -4.60
CA THR A 88 -13.10 1.14 -5.21
C THR A 88 -12.91 1.18 -6.72
N ALA A 89 -13.42 2.21 -7.39
CA ALA A 89 -13.28 2.39 -8.83
C ALA A 89 -11.81 2.53 -9.24
N THR A 90 -11.02 3.32 -8.51
CA THR A 90 -9.58 3.46 -8.76
C THR A 90 -8.84 2.13 -8.61
N VAL A 91 -9.16 1.34 -7.59
CA VAL A 91 -8.53 0.03 -7.37
C VAL A 91 -8.92 -0.98 -8.46
N LEU A 92 -10.19 -1.02 -8.85
CA LEU A 92 -10.65 -1.91 -9.92
C LEU A 92 -9.99 -1.56 -11.25
N HIS A 93 -9.87 -0.27 -11.57
CA HIS A 93 -9.17 0.16 -12.78
C HIS A 93 -7.69 -0.28 -12.80
N ALA A 94 -6.99 -0.16 -11.67
CA ALA A 94 -5.62 -0.66 -11.55
C ALA A 94 -5.53 -2.20 -11.64
N ALA A 95 -6.56 -2.91 -11.16
CA ALA A 95 -6.66 -4.36 -11.31
C ALA A 95 -6.87 -4.77 -12.77
N ASP A 96 -7.78 -4.10 -13.50
CA ASP A 96 -8.03 -4.36 -14.92
C ASP A 96 -6.74 -4.14 -15.75
N ALA A 97 -5.97 -3.10 -15.45
CA ALA A 97 -4.68 -2.84 -16.11
C ALA A 97 -3.66 -3.95 -15.82
N LEU A 98 -3.60 -4.45 -14.58
CA LEU A 98 -2.72 -5.55 -14.21
C LEU A 98 -3.13 -6.88 -14.88
N ASP A 99 -4.43 -7.16 -14.94
CA ASP A 99 -4.96 -8.33 -15.65
C ASP A 99 -4.60 -8.31 -17.14
N ALA A 100 -4.69 -7.13 -17.78
CA ALA A 100 -4.28 -6.95 -19.18
C ALA A 100 -2.77 -7.22 -19.38
N ALA A 101 -1.92 -6.69 -18.49
CA ALA A 101 -0.47 -6.94 -18.56
C ALA A 101 -0.13 -8.43 -18.36
N ILE A 102 -0.82 -9.12 -17.44
CA ILE A 102 -0.63 -10.57 -17.24
C ILE A 102 -1.03 -11.35 -18.49
N ALA A 103 -2.18 -11.02 -19.10
CA ALA A 103 -2.63 -11.66 -20.33
C ALA A 103 -1.62 -11.46 -21.47
N ALA A 104 -1.10 -10.24 -21.65
CA ALA A 104 -0.09 -9.94 -22.66
C ALA A 104 1.21 -10.75 -22.46
N VAL A 105 1.67 -10.92 -21.21
CA VAL A 105 2.85 -11.75 -20.91
C VAL A 105 2.61 -13.22 -21.25
N ASP A 106 1.42 -13.75 -20.94
CA ASP A 106 1.09 -15.14 -21.22
C ASP A 106 0.94 -15.41 -22.72
N GLU A 107 0.36 -14.48 -23.47
CA GLU A 107 0.30 -14.53 -24.94
C GLU A 107 1.71 -14.50 -25.54
N ALA A 108 2.55 -13.54 -25.13
CA ALA A 108 3.93 -13.45 -25.61
C ALA A 108 4.75 -14.71 -25.29
N ARG A 109 4.48 -15.38 -24.16
CA ARG A 109 5.08 -16.68 -23.82
C ARG A 109 4.64 -17.81 -24.73
N ALA A 110 3.36 -17.84 -25.10
CA ALA A 110 2.82 -18.82 -26.04
C ALA A 110 3.37 -18.62 -27.47
N ASP A 111 3.59 -17.36 -27.86
CA ASP A 111 4.00 -16.95 -29.21
C ASP A 111 5.52 -16.94 -29.45
N ARG A 112 6.34 -17.39 -28.48
CA ARG A 112 7.82 -17.51 -28.59
C ARG A 112 8.33 -18.41 -29.74
N ARG A 113 7.46 -18.87 -30.64
CA ARG A 113 7.82 -19.46 -31.94
C ARG A 113 8.03 -18.42 -33.05
N GLY A 114 7.82 -17.11 -32.83
CA GLY A 114 7.92 -16.12 -33.92
C GLY A 114 8.21 -14.63 -33.63
N GLY A 115 8.56 -14.20 -32.42
CA GLY A 115 8.62 -12.75 -32.09
C GLY A 115 9.93 -12.02 -32.46
N GLY A 116 9.84 -10.98 -33.29
CA GLY A 116 10.87 -9.94 -33.49
C GLY A 116 10.62 -8.71 -32.59
N GLY A 117 11.51 -7.71 -32.64
CA GLY A 117 11.62 -6.62 -31.65
C GLY A 117 10.40 -5.73 -31.41
N ASP A 118 9.44 -5.64 -32.34
CA ASP A 118 8.23 -4.81 -32.16
C ASP A 118 7.30 -5.40 -31.08
N ALA A 119 7.16 -6.74 -31.02
CA ALA A 119 6.31 -7.42 -30.04
C ALA A 119 6.86 -7.31 -28.60
N GLU A 120 8.19 -7.20 -28.44
CA GLU A 120 8.82 -6.99 -27.13
C GLU A 120 8.58 -5.57 -26.62
N GLN A 121 8.52 -4.57 -27.51
CA GLN A 121 8.25 -3.18 -27.15
C GLN A 121 6.78 -2.99 -26.72
N ASP A 122 5.84 -3.55 -27.47
CA ASP A 122 4.41 -3.48 -27.12
C ASP A 122 4.14 -4.13 -25.76
N LEU A 123 4.75 -5.30 -25.49
CA LEU A 123 4.64 -5.97 -24.20
C LEU A 123 5.18 -5.12 -23.05
N ALA A 124 6.32 -4.47 -23.24
CA ALA A 124 6.89 -3.58 -22.22
C ALA A 124 5.92 -2.44 -21.88
N LEU A 125 5.30 -1.81 -22.89
CA LEU A 125 4.35 -0.72 -22.68
C LEU A 125 3.14 -1.15 -21.85
N GLU A 126 2.57 -2.33 -22.12
CA GLU A 126 1.43 -2.87 -21.34
C GLU A 126 1.81 -3.12 -19.87
N ILE A 127 2.98 -3.72 -19.62
CA ILE A 127 3.48 -3.98 -18.26
C ILE A 127 3.67 -2.67 -17.48
N TYR A 128 4.27 -1.66 -18.11
CA TYR A 128 4.48 -0.37 -17.46
C TYR A 128 3.20 0.45 -17.30
N ALA A 129 2.23 0.29 -18.19
CA ALA A 129 0.90 0.88 -18.03
C ALA A 129 0.20 0.33 -16.76
N ALA A 130 0.32 -0.98 -16.51
CA ALA A 130 -0.17 -1.59 -15.27
C ALA A 130 0.54 -1.05 -14.02
N GLU A 131 1.87 -0.98 -14.04
CA GLU A 131 2.65 -0.42 -12.92
C GLU A 131 2.24 1.03 -12.64
N LEU A 132 2.15 1.87 -13.68
CA LEU A 132 1.74 3.26 -13.56
C LEU A 132 0.32 3.38 -12.97
N ALA A 133 -0.64 2.57 -13.41
CA ALA A 133 -2.00 2.58 -12.88
C ALA A 133 -2.03 2.28 -11.37
N VAL A 134 -1.22 1.30 -10.92
CA VAL A 134 -1.06 0.96 -9.50
C VAL A 134 -0.39 2.10 -8.73
N GLU A 135 0.64 2.75 -9.27
CA GLU A 135 1.29 3.89 -8.63
C GLU A 135 0.35 5.09 -8.50
N GLN A 136 -0.43 5.41 -9.53
CA GLN A 136 -1.45 6.46 -9.47
C GLN A 136 -2.52 6.17 -8.41
N ALA A 137 -2.98 4.92 -8.35
CA ALA A 137 -3.90 4.47 -7.30
C ALA A 137 -3.27 4.62 -5.91
N GLN A 138 -1.99 4.27 -5.77
CA GLN A 138 -1.25 4.38 -4.51
C GLN A 138 -1.08 5.82 -4.02
N VAL A 139 -1.02 6.80 -4.91
CA VAL A 139 -0.96 8.22 -4.52
C VAL A 139 -2.27 8.69 -3.87
N THR A 140 -3.42 8.18 -4.31
CA THR A 140 -4.74 8.76 -3.98
C THR A 140 -5.59 7.92 -3.03
N VAL A 141 -5.58 6.60 -3.18
CA VAL A 141 -6.40 5.66 -2.40
C VAL A 141 -6.12 5.72 -0.89
N PRO A 142 -4.86 5.76 -0.41
CA PRO A 142 -4.58 5.78 1.03
C PRO A 142 -5.22 6.96 1.75
N GLU A 143 -5.04 8.18 1.22
CA GLU A 143 -5.62 9.39 1.81
C GLU A 143 -7.15 9.35 1.79
N ALA A 144 -7.74 8.95 0.66
CA ALA A 144 -9.19 8.87 0.51
C ALA A 144 -9.80 7.82 1.46
N ALA A 145 -9.17 6.66 1.61
CA ALA A 145 -9.61 5.64 2.56
C ALA A 145 -9.53 6.15 4.00
N ILE A 146 -8.41 6.75 4.40
CA ILE A 146 -8.25 7.36 5.73
C ILE A 146 -9.33 8.41 5.98
N ARG A 147 -9.59 9.30 5.01
CA ARG A 147 -10.65 10.31 5.10
C ARG A 147 -12.03 9.67 5.34
N ALA A 148 -12.41 8.67 4.54
CA ALA A 148 -13.70 7.99 4.70
C ALA A 148 -13.88 7.38 6.09
N THR A 149 -12.81 6.80 6.66
CA THR A 149 -12.84 6.22 8.01
C THR A 149 -12.95 7.27 9.12
N SER A 150 -12.37 8.46 8.93
CA SER A 150 -12.50 9.59 9.84
C SER A 150 -13.90 10.21 9.78
N GLU A 151 -14.45 10.36 8.58
CA GLU A 151 -15.77 10.97 8.36
C GLU A 151 -16.91 10.17 9.00
N LEU A 152 -16.73 8.87 9.22
CA LEU A 152 -17.64 8.01 9.99
C LEU A 152 -18.01 8.60 11.37
N PHE A 153 -17.09 9.34 12.00
CA PHE A 153 -17.34 9.98 13.29
C PHE A 153 -18.20 11.25 13.17
N HIS A 154 -18.17 11.96 12.04
CA HIS A 154 -19.03 13.12 11.79
C HIS A 154 -20.52 12.71 11.71
N ALA A 155 -20.83 11.52 11.19
CA ALA A 155 -22.20 11.04 11.02
C ALA A 155 -22.94 10.70 12.35
N GLY A 156 -22.24 10.58 13.49
CA GLY A 156 -22.93 10.31 14.77
C GLY A 156 -22.23 10.79 16.03
N GLY A 157 -21.24 11.66 15.87
CA GLY A 157 -20.58 12.42 16.93
C GLY A 157 -19.98 11.54 18.03
N ALA A 158 -19.93 12.08 19.25
CA ALA A 158 -19.32 11.43 20.42
C ALA A 158 -19.89 10.02 20.73
N SER A 159 -21.09 9.67 20.25
CA SER A 159 -21.61 8.32 20.44
C SER A 159 -20.87 7.24 19.63
N HIS A 160 -20.17 7.64 18.56
CA HIS A 160 -19.34 6.76 17.75
C HIS A 160 -17.96 6.49 18.37
N THR A 161 -17.53 7.27 19.35
CA THR A 161 -16.24 7.06 20.05
C THR A 161 -16.32 6.04 21.19
N ARG A 162 -17.49 5.41 21.42
CA ARG A 162 -17.64 4.38 22.45
C ARG A 162 -16.77 3.17 22.14
N ALA A 163 -15.91 2.79 23.07
CA ALA A 163 -14.98 1.66 22.93
C ALA A 163 -15.68 0.36 22.51
N GLY A 164 -16.87 0.06 23.04
CA GLY A 164 -17.64 -1.13 22.67
C GLY A 164 -18.08 -1.20 21.19
N LYS A 165 -17.99 -0.10 20.42
CA LYS A 165 -18.22 -0.12 18.96
C LYS A 165 -16.92 -0.31 18.16
N ALA A 166 -15.77 -0.01 18.75
CA ALA A 166 -14.43 -0.10 18.16
C ALA A 166 -14.32 0.49 16.74
N LEU A 167 -14.98 1.62 16.46
CA LEU A 167 -15.08 2.18 15.11
C LEU A 167 -13.76 2.81 14.62
N ASP A 168 -12.91 3.20 15.56
CA ASP A 168 -11.54 3.67 15.34
C ASP A 168 -10.65 2.60 14.66
N ARG A 169 -11.05 1.32 14.70
CA ARG A 169 -10.34 0.24 13.99
C ARG A 169 -10.23 0.48 12.50
N PHE A 170 -11.23 1.12 11.87
CA PHE A 170 -11.18 1.39 10.43
C PHE A 170 -10.03 2.35 10.12
N TRP A 171 -9.94 3.45 10.86
CA TRP A 171 -8.87 4.43 10.71
C TRP A 171 -7.50 3.84 11.04
N ARG A 172 -7.36 3.16 12.18
CA ARG A 172 -6.06 2.56 12.58
C ARG A 172 -5.57 1.54 11.56
N ASN A 173 -6.46 0.70 11.04
CA ASN A 173 -6.11 -0.29 10.03
C ASN A 173 -5.76 0.39 8.70
N ALA A 174 -6.54 1.38 8.24
CA ALA A 174 -6.24 2.14 7.02
C ALA A 174 -4.88 2.83 7.13
N GLN A 175 -4.61 3.51 8.24
CA GLN A 175 -3.34 4.19 8.50
C GLN A 175 -2.16 3.21 8.44
N THR A 176 -2.31 2.03 9.08
CA THR A 176 -1.26 1.01 9.10
C THR A 176 -0.95 0.49 7.69
N VAL A 177 -1.97 0.21 6.89
CA VAL A 177 -1.79 -0.27 5.51
C VAL A 177 -1.20 0.84 4.63
N ALA A 178 -1.66 2.07 4.78
CA ALA A 178 -1.18 3.24 4.04
C ALA A 178 0.31 3.52 4.25
N THR A 179 0.89 3.16 5.40
CA THR A 179 2.30 3.43 5.72
C THR A 179 3.30 2.48 5.08
N HIS A 180 2.86 1.42 4.38
CA HIS A 180 3.77 0.42 3.82
C HIS A 180 4.80 1.02 2.86
N ASN A 181 4.40 2.02 2.07
CA ASN A 181 5.25 2.61 1.03
C ASN A 181 5.11 4.14 1.04
N PRO A 182 6.21 4.90 1.08
CA PRO A 182 6.12 6.36 1.13
C PRO A 182 5.52 6.95 -0.15
N ILE A 183 4.37 7.61 0.00
CA ILE A 183 3.64 8.27 -1.09
C ILE A 183 4.50 9.26 -1.89
N PRO A 184 5.40 10.08 -1.31
CA PRO A 184 6.18 11.05 -2.07
C PRO A 184 7.01 10.44 -3.21
N PHE A 185 7.53 9.23 -3.02
CA PHE A 185 8.33 8.56 -4.06
C PHE A 185 7.46 8.11 -5.23
N ARG A 186 6.25 7.62 -4.96
CA ARG A 186 5.28 7.24 -6.00
C ARG A 186 4.75 8.45 -6.76
N ALA A 187 4.44 9.52 -6.05
CA ALA A 187 4.04 10.77 -6.67
C ALA A 187 5.15 11.34 -7.60
N ARG A 188 6.43 11.23 -7.19
CA ARG A 188 7.56 11.58 -8.06
C ARG A 188 7.60 10.72 -9.32
N SER A 189 7.52 9.39 -9.20
CA SER A 189 7.57 8.47 -10.35
C SER A 189 6.44 8.72 -11.34
N VAL A 190 5.21 8.87 -10.86
CA VAL A 190 4.05 9.26 -11.68
C VAL A 190 4.31 10.60 -12.38
N GLY A 191 4.82 11.60 -11.66
CA GLY A 191 5.15 12.91 -12.25
C GLY A 191 6.23 12.84 -13.33
N ASP A 192 7.29 12.07 -13.09
CA ASP A 192 8.42 11.86 -14.03
C ASP A 192 7.93 11.22 -15.33
N TRP A 193 7.02 10.24 -15.25
CA TRP A 193 6.36 9.67 -16.41
C TRP A 193 5.59 10.71 -17.24
N PHE A 194 4.71 11.50 -16.60
CA PHE A 194 3.88 12.47 -17.33
C PHE A 194 4.67 13.66 -17.89
N VAL A 195 5.83 13.97 -17.33
CA VAL A 195 6.67 15.10 -17.77
C VAL A 195 7.73 14.66 -18.78
N ASN A 196 8.41 13.54 -18.51
CA ASN A 196 9.61 13.12 -19.26
C ASN A 196 9.41 11.81 -20.04
N GLY A 197 8.31 11.07 -19.81
CA GLY A 197 8.13 9.72 -20.35
C GLY A 197 9.04 8.68 -19.69
N THR A 198 9.61 9.00 -18.52
CA THR A 198 10.47 8.08 -17.76
C THR A 198 9.60 6.98 -17.15
N LEU A 199 9.84 5.72 -17.52
CA LEU A 199 9.11 4.58 -16.97
C LEU A 199 9.36 4.47 -15.46
N PRO A 200 8.35 4.08 -14.66
CA PRO A 200 8.56 3.81 -13.24
C PRO A 200 9.68 2.78 -13.05
N GLU A 201 10.65 3.10 -12.19
CA GLU A 201 11.64 2.11 -11.77
C GLU A 201 11.01 1.22 -10.70
N GLY A 202 10.90 -0.08 -10.99
CA GLY A 202 10.44 -1.08 -10.04
C GLY A 202 11.22 -1.03 -8.71
N LEU A 203 10.59 -1.50 -7.63
CA LEU A 203 11.08 -1.52 -6.25
C LEU A 203 12.44 -2.25 -6.08
N ASN A 204 13.56 -1.59 -6.36
CA ASN A 204 14.91 -2.12 -6.12
C ASN A 204 15.70 -1.30 -5.08
N ALA A 205 15.08 -0.30 -4.46
CA ALA A 205 15.75 0.68 -3.60
C ALA A 205 15.42 0.55 -2.10
N ILE A 206 15.31 -0.67 -1.58
CA ILE A 206 15.38 -0.88 -0.12
C ILE A 206 16.83 -1.20 0.22
N GLY A 207 17.54 -0.22 0.77
CA GLY A 207 18.94 -0.34 1.18
C GLY A 207 19.35 0.82 2.07
N ASP A 208 20.48 0.66 2.75
CA ASP A 208 21.05 1.75 3.55
C ASP A 208 21.52 2.89 2.64
N ALA A 209 21.33 4.13 3.09
CA ALA A 209 21.88 5.29 2.42
C ALA A 209 23.41 5.14 2.31
N PRO A 210 24.02 5.45 1.15
CA PRO A 210 25.48 5.43 1.02
C PRO A 210 26.12 6.31 2.11
N GLY A 211 26.91 5.71 2.99
CA GLY A 211 27.61 6.40 4.09
C GLY A 211 27.00 6.22 5.49
N ALA A 212 25.88 5.52 5.64
CA ALA A 212 25.41 5.08 6.96
C ALA A 212 26.29 3.92 7.44
N ALA A 213 27.33 4.23 8.24
CA ALA A 213 28.10 3.21 8.92
C ALA A 213 27.15 2.35 9.78
N THR A 214 27.15 1.04 9.54
CA THR A 214 26.47 0.05 10.38
C THR A 214 27.06 0.12 11.78
N THR A 215 26.43 0.85 12.69
CA THR A 215 26.74 0.77 14.12
C THR A 215 26.21 -0.56 14.64
N GLY A 216 27.04 -1.59 14.52
CA GLY A 216 26.79 -2.91 15.07
C GLY A 216 26.49 -2.81 16.57
N ALA A 217 25.25 -3.12 16.94
CA ALA A 217 24.91 -3.47 18.31
C ALA A 217 25.54 -4.84 18.61
N GLY A 218 26.64 -4.84 19.37
CA GLY A 218 27.28 -6.06 19.85
C GLY A 218 28.67 -5.79 20.43
N GLY A 219 28.74 -5.37 21.69
CA GLY A 219 30.02 -5.19 22.37
C GLY A 219 29.94 -4.59 23.77
N GLU A 220 29.05 -5.08 24.64
CA GLU A 220 29.17 -4.83 26.08
C GLU A 220 30.10 -5.88 26.72
N GLY A 221 31.28 -5.42 27.13
CA GLY A 221 31.81 -5.63 28.48
C GLY A 221 32.33 -7.01 28.88
N ALA A 222 33.66 -7.15 28.86
CA ALA A 222 34.39 -7.78 29.96
C ALA A 222 35.82 -7.22 30.03
N ALA A 223 35.99 -6.16 30.80
CA ALA A 223 37.28 -5.79 31.37
C ALA A 223 37.53 -6.68 32.61
N GLY A 224 38.66 -7.37 32.64
CA GLY A 224 39.19 -8.11 33.78
C GLY A 224 40.71 -8.14 33.67
N ALA A 225 41.38 -7.62 34.70
CA ALA A 225 42.78 -7.19 34.71
C ALA A 225 43.77 -8.28 35.16
N GLU A 226 45.06 -7.89 35.10
CA GLU A 226 46.29 -8.48 35.71
C GLU A 226 46.97 -9.59 34.89
N GLY A 227 48.16 -9.39 34.32
CA GLY A 227 49.48 -9.20 34.97
C GLY A 227 50.30 -10.47 34.69
N THR A 228 51.42 -10.48 33.95
CA THR A 228 52.77 -10.17 34.46
C THR A 228 53.81 -10.35 33.33
N ALA A 229 54.89 -9.61 33.44
CA ALA A 229 56.08 -9.41 32.60
C ALA A 229 56.87 -10.64 32.07
N ALA A 230 57.59 -10.41 30.96
CA ALA A 230 59.06 -10.55 30.77
C ALA A 230 59.35 -10.81 29.26
N GLN A 231 60.08 -10.01 28.48
CA GLN A 231 61.50 -9.58 28.52
C GLN A 231 62.24 -10.17 27.29
N GLY A 232 62.92 -9.33 26.48
CA GLY A 232 64.05 -9.76 25.63
C GLY A 232 64.01 -9.40 24.13
N ASP A 233 64.33 -8.14 23.80
CA ASP A 233 65.39 -7.61 22.89
C ASP A 233 65.86 -8.37 21.61
N PRO A 234 66.55 -7.72 20.63
CA PRO A 234 66.13 -7.73 19.23
C PRO A 234 67.26 -8.24 18.31
N ARG A 235 67.00 -8.24 17.01
CA ARG A 235 67.91 -7.75 15.95
C ARG A 235 67.16 -7.64 14.63
#